data_AF-A0A2M7EB06-F1
#
_entry.id   AF-A0A2M7EB06-F1
#
_cell.length_a   1.000
_cell.length_b   1.000
_cell.length_c   1.000
_cell.angle_alpha   90.00
_cell.angle_beta   90.00
_cell.angle_gamma   90.00
#
_symmetry.space_group_name_H-M   'P 1'
#
loop_
_entity.id
_entity.type
_entity.pdbx_description
1 polymer ?
#
loop_
_entity_poly.entity_id
_entity_poly.type
_entity_poly.pdbx_seq_one_letter_code
_entity_poly.pdbx_strand_id
1 'polypeptide(L)' 'MLINKKTLGYLAELSRIELNKESEEKLLKDLQKILAYFEELKEVDIENIEPMAGGTI' A
#
# COMPACT_ATOMS: atom_id res chain seq x y z
N MET A 1 -6.14 -6.11 -5.63
CA MET A 1 -5.19 -6.93 -4.82
C MET A 1 -5.73 -7.05 -3.40
N LEU A 2 -5.68 -8.22 -2.74
CA LEU A 2 -6.22 -8.37 -1.38
C LEU A 2 -5.10 -8.61 -0.36
N ILE A 3 -4.80 -7.60 0.46
CA ILE A 3 -3.87 -7.74 1.59
C ILE A 3 -4.56 -8.45 2.75
N ASN A 4 -3.82 -9.32 3.43
CA ASN A 4 -4.24 -10.08 4.61
C ASN A 4 -3.22 -9.94 5.77
N LYS A 5 -3.54 -10.49 6.94
CA LYS A 5 -2.68 -10.42 8.14
C LYS A 5 -1.26 -10.94 7.92
N LYS A 6 -1.08 -12.00 7.11
CA LYS A 6 0.26 -12.53 6.79
C LYS A 6 1.10 -11.52 6.00
N THR A 7 0.50 -10.90 4.98
CA THR A 7 1.17 -9.84 4.20
C THR A 7 1.47 -8.62 5.07
N LEU A 8 0.55 -8.25 5.96
CA LEU A 8 0.76 -7.13 6.88
C LEU A 8 1.91 -7.39 7.85
N GLY A 9 1.99 -8.60 8.42
CA GLY A 9 3.10 -9.01 9.29
C GLY A 9 4.46 -8.97 8.59
N TYR A 10 4.52 -9.43 7.34
CA TYR A 10 5.74 -9.35 6.53
C TYR A 10 6.17 -7.89 6.26
N LEU A 11 5.22 -7.01 5.91
CA LEU A 11 5.52 -5.59 5.71
C LEU A 11 5.97 -4.90 7.00
N ALA A 12 5.35 -5.25 8.13
CA ALA A 12 5.72 -4.74 9.44
C ALA A 12 7.14 -5.16 9.84
N GLU A 13 7.52 -6.41 9.58
CA GLU A 13 8.89 -6.91 9.79
C GLU A 13 9.92 -6.15 8.94
N LEU A 14 9.65 -5.99 7.63
CA LEU A 14 10.50 -5.20 6.74
C LEU A 14 10.66 -3.76 7.18
N SER A 15 9.59 -3.18 7.72
CA SER A 15 9.54 -1.78 8.15
C SER A 15 9.96 -1.57 9.60
N ARG A 16 10.29 -2.65 10.32
CA ARG A 16 10.63 -2.66 11.77
C ARG A 16 9.53 -2.02 12.64
N ILE A 17 8.27 -2.27 12.30
CA ILE A 17 7.09 -1.80 13.04
C ILE A 17 6.58 -2.92 13.92
N GLU A 18 6.45 -2.65 15.22
CA GLU A 18 5.81 -3.59 16.14
C GLU A 18 4.28 -3.47 16.04
N LEU A 19 3.59 -4.61 15.88
CA LEU A 19 2.14 -4.68 15.79
C LEU A 19 1.58 -5.47 16.97
N ASN A 20 0.54 -4.93 17.61
CA ASN A 20 -0.30 -5.66 18.55
C ASN A 20 -1.62 -6.05 17.86
N LYS A 21 -2.44 -6.90 18.50
CA LYS A 21 -3.67 -7.42 17.85
C LYS A 21 -4.65 -6.32 17.45
N GLU A 22 -4.79 -5.27 18.25
CA GLU A 22 -5.70 -4.16 17.98
C GLU A 22 -5.18 -3.28 16.83
N SER A 23 -3.89 -2.95 16.85
CA SER A 23 -3.26 -2.13 15.82
C SER A 23 -3.14 -2.87 14.49
N GLU A 24 -2.93 -4.18 14.50
CA GLU A 24 -2.93 -5.03 13.31
C GLU A 24 -4.29 -4.97 12.58
N GLU A 25 -5.40 -5.12 13.30
CA GLU A 25 -6.73 -5.13 12.69
C GLU A 25 -7.12 -3.76 12.14
N LYS A 26 -6.80 -2.70 12.88
CA LYS A 26 -7.02 -1.33 12.41
C LYS A 26 -6.18 -1.03 11.18
N LEU A 27 -4.89 -1.36 11.21
CA LEU A 27 -3.96 -1.08 10.12
C LEU A 27 -4.30 -1.89 8.86
N LEU A 28 -4.72 -3.14 9.01
CA LEU A 28 -5.19 -3.96 7.89
C LEU A 28 -6.37 -3.30 7.19
N LYS A 29 -7.37 -2.85 7.95
CA LYS A 29 -8.57 -2.20 7.40
C LYS A 29 -8.22 -0.87 6.71
N ASP A 30 -7.37 -0.07 7.33
CA ASP A 30 -6.96 1.22 6.79
C ASP A 30 -6.13 1.04 5.51
N LEU A 31 -5.19 0.09 5.48
CA LEU A 31 -4.38 -0.21 4.29
C LEU A 31 -5.22 -0.76 3.14
N GLN A 32 -6.22 -1.61 3.42
CA GLN A 32 -7.17 -2.08 2.41
C GLN A 32 -7.97 -0.94 1.78
N LYS A 33 -8.40 0.05 2.57
CA LYS A 33 -9.09 1.23 2.05
C LYS A 33 -8.19 2.10 1.18
N ILE A 34 -6.95 2.32 1.60
CA ILE A 34 -5.97 3.08 0.82
C ILE A 34 -5.76 2.39 -0.53
N LEU A 35 -5.44 1.09 -0.54
CA LEU A 35 -5.22 0.37 -1.79
C LEU A 35 -6.45 0.34 -2.70
N ALA A 36 -7.66 0.27 -2.13
CA ALA A 36 -8.88 0.37 -2.91
C ALA A 36 -9.02 1.73 -3.61
N TYR A 37 -8.64 2.83 -2.95
CA TYR A 37 -8.62 4.15 -3.57
C TYR A 37 -7.62 4.23 -4.74
N PHE A 38 -6.46 3.58 -4.63
CA PHE A 38 -5.47 3.52 -5.72
C PHE A 38 -5.93 2.72 -6.94
N GLU A 39 -6.99 1.90 -6.86
CA GLU A 39 -7.53 1.19 -8.02
C GLU A 39 -8.10 2.18 -9.06
N GLU A 40 -8.60 3.35 -8.64
CA GLU A 40 -9.05 4.42 -9.57
C GLU A 40 -7.93 4.90 -10.50
N LEU A 41 -6.68 4.90 -10.02
CA LEU A 41 -5.53 5.32 -10.83
C LEU A 41 -5.18 4.34 -11.94
N LYS A 42 -5.65 3.09 -11.88
CA LYS A 42 -5.40 2.08 -12.92
C LYS A 42 -6.23 2.28 -14.18
N GLU A 43 -7.26 3.12 -14.11
CA GLU A 43 -8.10 3.45 -15.28
C GLU A 43 -7.40 4.44 -16.23
N VAL A 44 -6.31 5.06 -15.78
CA VAL A 44 -5.55 6.02 -16.58
C VAL A 44 -4.50 5.29 -17.42
N ASP A 45 -4.56 5.46 -18.74
CA ASP A 45 -3.57 4.92 -19.67
C ASP A 45 -2.25 5.71 -19.58
N ILE A 46 -1.15 4.98 -19.38
CA ILE A 46 0.21 5.50 -19.26
C ILE A 46 1.21 4.74 -20.13
N GLU A 47 0.77 3.95 -21.13
CA GLU A 47 1.64 3.05 -21.92
C GLU A 47 2.87 3.73 -22.55
N ASN A 48 2.78 5.03 -22.87
CA ASN A 48 3.84 5.80 -23.52
C ASN A 48 4.37 6.97 -22.67
N ILE A 49 4.12 6.96 -21.36
CA ILE A 49 4.58 8.00 -20.44
C ILE A 49 5.76 7.46 -19.63
N GLU A 50 6.90 8.16 -19.67
CA GLU A 50 8.08 7.77 -18.88
C GLU A 50 7.84 8.00 -17.37
N PRO A 51 8.19 7.03 -16.50
CA PRO A 51 8.06 7.21 -15.05
C PRO A 51 8.94 8.35 -14.53
N MET A 52 8.36 9.27 -13.76
CA MET A 52 9.09 10.39 -13.17
C MET A 52 9.39 10.12 -11.69
N ALA A 53 10.68 10.11 -11.32
CA ALA A 53 11.14 9.78 -9.96
C ALA A 53 11.63 11.00 -9.13
N GLY A 54 11.47 12.24 -9.62
CA GLY A 54 11.90 13.43 -8.91
C GLY A 54 11.64 14.70 -9.71
N GLY A 55 10.87 15.62 -9.14
CA GLY A 55 10.61 16.93 -9.73
C GLY A 55 11.45 18.00 -9.07
N THR A 56 12.71 18.13 -9.47
CA THR A 56 13.54 19.36 -9.44
C THR A 56 14.84 19.06 -10.17
N ILE A 57 15.11 19.78 -11.26
CA ILE A 57 16.47 20.16 -11.65
C ILE A 57 16.91 21.34 -10.78
#